data_AF-A0A2D4QW70-F1
#
_entry.id   AF-A0A2D4QW70-F1
#
_cell.length_a   1.000
_cell.length_b   1.000
_cell.length_c   1.000
_cell.angle_alpha   90.00
_cell.angle_beta   90.00
_cell.angle_gamma   90.00
#
_symmetry.space_group_name_H-M   'P 1'
#
loop_
_entity.id
_entity.type
_entity.pdbx_description
1 polymer ?
#
loop_
_entity_poly.entity_id
_entity_poly.type
_entity_poly.pdbx_seq_one_letter_code
_entity_poly.pdbx_strand_id
1 'polypeptide(L)' 'MFVQPIFVGYLFALAAVIYLASKPKSEALNLYLAFIFRWSVFIVFTILSLMFITEKSLLAVFLLVYLNSTFNPKQITA' A
#
# COMPACT_ATOMS: atom_id res chain seq x y z
N MET A 1 21.48 4.64 -6.33
CA MET A 1 20.28 4.49 -5.48
C MET A 1 19.91 3.02 -5.50
N PHE A 2 20.30 2.25 -4.48
CA PHE A 2 19.93 0.84 -4.38
C PHE A 2 18.50 0.76 -3.88
N VAL A 3 17.58 0.26 -4.70
CA VAL A 3 16.21 -0.03 -4.25
C VAL A 3 16.31 -1.09 -3.18
N GLN A 4 15.93 -0.76 -1.94
CA GLN A 4 16.00 -1.74 -0.86
C GLN A 4 14.97 -2.85 -1.11
N PRO A 5 15.32 -4.12 -0.83
CA PRO A 5 14.44 -5.26 -1.07
C PRO A 5 13.05 -5.12 -0.44
N ILE A 6 12.97 -4.45 0.71
CA ILE A 6 11.71 -4.17 1.42
C ILE A 6 10.75 -3.29 0.60
N PHE A 7 11.27 -2.38 -0.22
CA PHE A 7 10.45 -1.55 -1.10
C PHE A 7 9.82 -2.38 -2.23
N VAL A 8 10.59 -3.31 -2.80
CA VAL A 8 10.08 -4.24 -3.82
C VAL A 8 8.99 -5.13 -3.22
N GLY A 9 9.22 -5.67 -2.02
CA GLY A 9 8.22 -6.46 -1.29
C GLY A 9 6.93 -5.69 -1.01
N TYR A 10 7.03 -4.41 -0.67
CA TYR A 10 5.87 -3.55 -0.43
C TYR A 10 5.01 -3.37 -1.68
N LEU A 11 5.63 -3.13 -2.84
CA LEU A 11 4.92 -2.98 -4.11
C LEU A 11 4.16 -4.27 -4.50
N PHE A 12 4.79 -5.43 -4.33
CA PHE A 12 4.12 -6.71 -4.58
C PHE A 12 2.97 -6.96 -3.61
N ALA A 13 3.15 -6.66 -2.32
CA ALA A 13 2.09 -6.78 -1.33
C ALA A 13 0.90 -5.89 -1.66
N LEU A 14 1.15 -4.62 -2.03
CA LEU A 14 0.13 -3.66 -2.48
C LEU A 14 -0.63 -4.16 -3.71
N ALA A 15 0.08 -4.65 -4.72
CA ALA A 15 -0.53 -5.16 -5.94
C ALA A 15 -1.43 -6.37 -5.66
N ALA A 16 -0.95 -7.31 -4.84
CA ALA A 16 -1.71 -8.50 -4.46
C ALA A 16 -3.00 -8.14 -3.72
N VAL A 17 -2.93 -7.21 -2.76
CA VAL A 17 -4.12 -6.84 -1.99
C VAL A 17 -5.13 -6.03 -2.80
N ILE A 18 -4.68 -5.17 -3.71
CA ILE A 18 -5.58 -4.45 -4.63
C ILE A 18 -6.27 -5.45 -5.57
N TYR A 19 -5.55 -6.45 -6.06
CA TYR A 19 -6.14 -7.52 -6.86
C TYR A 19 -7.19 -8.30 -6.08
N LEU A 20 -6.90 -8.71 -4.84
CA LEU A 20 -7.89 -9.39 -4.00
C LEU A 20 -9.12 -8.51 -3.72
N ALA A 21 -8.92 -7.23 -3.42
CA ALA A 21 -10.00 -6.29 -3.19
C ALA A 21 -10.92 -6.10 -4.41
N SER A 22 -10.41 -6.32 -5.63
CA SER A 22 -11.18 -6.20 -6.87
C SER A 22 -12.05 -7.41 -7.23
N LYS A 23 -11.91 -8.53 -6.52
CA LYS A 23 -12.68 -9.78 -6.75
C LYS A 23 -14.19 -9.71 -6.40
N PRO A 24 -14.62 -9.02 -5.34
CA PRO A 24 -16.03 -8.93 -4.98
C PRO A 24 -16.84 -8.16 -6.02
N LYS A 25 -18.04 -8.65 -6.33
CA LYS A 25 -18.98 -7.98 -7.24
C LYS A 25 -19.67 -6.75 -6.63
N SER A 26 -19.63 -6.60 -5.31
CA SER A 26 -20.19 -5.44 -4.61
C SER A 26 -19.16 -4.31 -4.59
N GLU A 27 -19.52 -3.14 -5.12
CA GLU A 27 -18.67 -1.94 -5.11
C GLU A 27 -18.32 -1.50 -3.68
N ALA A 28 -19.29 -1.52 -2.77
CA ALA A 28 -19.07 -1.17 -1.37
C ALA A 28 -18.10 -2.15 -0.68
N LEU A 29 -18.21 -3.45 -0.97
CA LEU A 29 -17.31 -4.45 -0.41
C LEU A 29 -15.89 -4.32 -1.00
N ASN A 30 -15.77 -4.03 -2.29
CA ASN A 30 -14.50 -3.79 -2.97
C ASN A 30 -13.77 -2.59 -2.34
N LEU A 31 -14.46 -1.46 -2.17
CA LEU A 31 -13.89 -0.26 -1.53
C LEU A 31 -13.46 -0.54 -0.08
N TYR A 32 -14.29 -1.26 0.69
CA TYR A 32 -13.98 -1.61 2.07
C TYR A 32 -12.75 -2.52 2.18
N LEU A 33 -12.67 -3.57 1.34
CA LEU A 33 -11.53 -4.49 1.30
C LEU A 33 -10.26 -3.79 0.80
N ALA A 34 -10.38 -2.93 -0.22
CA ALA A 34 -9.27 -2.13 -0.71
C ALA A 34 -8.71 -1.22 0.39
N PHE A 35 -9.58 -0.60 1.18
CA PHE A 35 -9.18 0.23 2.31
C PHE A 35 -8.45 -0.59 3.38
N ILE A 36 -9.07 -1.65 3.90
CA ILE A 36 -8.48 -2.47 4.96
C ILE A 36 -7.14 -3.05 4.52
N PHE A 37 -7.07 -3.66 3.34
CA PHE A 37 -5.84 -4.32 2.95
C PHE A 37 -4.68 -3.36 2.69
N ARG A 38 -4.94 -2.17 2.12
CA ARG A 38 -3.90 -1.14 1.97
C ARG A 38 -3.37 -0.68 3.32
N TRP A 39 -4.25 -0.48 4.30
CA TRP A 39 -3.86 -0.15 5.68
C TRP A 39 -3.04 -1.27 6.34
N SER A 40 -3.46 -2.53 6.19
CA SER A 40 -2.72 -3.67 6.75
C SER A 40 -1.31 -3.77 6.18
N VAL A 41 -1.15 -3.65 4.86
CA VAL A 41 0.17 -3.65 4.20
C VAL A 41 1.01 -2.48 4.69
N PHE A 42 0.44 -1.27 4.79
CA PHE A 42 1.14 -0.10 5.29
C PHE A 42 1.66 -0.29 6.73
N ILE A 43 0.83 -0.80 7.65
CA ILE A 43 1.21 -1.02 9.05
C ILE A 43 2.33 -2.06 9.16
N VAL A 44 2.20 -3.20 8.48
CA VAL A 44 3.21 -4.27 8.52
C VAL A 44 4.55 -3.77 8.01
N PHE A 45 4.57 -3.10 6.86
CA PHE A 45 5.82 -2.57 6.29
C PHE A 45 6.40 -1.41 7.09
N THR A 46 5.57 -0.62 7.77
CA THR A 46 6.04 0.40 8.72
C THR A 46 6.76 -0.24 9.91
N ILE A 47 6.19 -1.29 10.51
CA ILE A 47 6.82 -2.02 11.62
C ILE A 47 8.14 -2.65 11.17
N LEU A 48 8.15 -3.34 10.02
CA LEU A 48 9.36 -3.94 9.46
C LEU A 48 10.43 -2.88 9.16
N SER A 49 10.04 -1.72 8.65
CA SER A 49 10.97 -0.62 8.38
C SER A 49 11.56 -0.07 9.67
N LEU A 50 10.76 0.13 10.72
CA LEU A 50 11.26 0.58 12.03
C LEU A 50 12.21 -0.43 12.67
N MET A 51 11.98 -1.72 12.46
CA MET A 51 12.78 -2.79 13.06
C MET A 51 14.11 -3.03 12.32
N PHE A 52 14.09 -2.98 10.98
CA PHE A 52 15.23 -3.40 10.15
C PHE A 52 15.97 -2.26 9.45
N ILE A 53 15.42 -1.04 9.44
CA ILE A 53 16.01 0.10 8.73
C ILE A 53 16.31 1.23 9.71
N THR A 54 17.59 1.53 9.86
CA THR A 54 18.07 2.61 10.73
C THR A 54 17.79 4.00 10.16
N GLU A 55 17.69 4.12 8.82
CA GLU A 55 17.36 5.37 8.14
C GLU A 55 15.84 5.60 8.04
N LYS A 56 15.36 6.70 8.63
CA LYS A 56 13.93 7.08 8.64
C LYS A 56 13.38 7.54 7.28
N SER A 57 14.22 7.65 6.27
CA SER A 57 13.89 8.11 4.91
C SER A 57 12.92 7.17 4.17
N LEU A 58 13.00 5.84 4.37
CA LEU A 58 12.04 4.90 3.77
C LEU A 58 10.64 5.03 4.33
N LEU A 59 10.53 5.36 5.61
CA LEU A 59 9.25 5.53 6.26
C LEU A 59 8.48 6.69 5.62
N ALA A 60 9.17 7.76 5.25
CA ALA A 60 8.61 8.88 4.49
C ALA A 60 8.20 8.47 3.06
N VAL A 61 8.96 7.58 2.40
CA VAL A 61 8.60 7.04 1.08
C VAL A 61 7.37 6.14 1.16
N PHE A 62 7.26 5.28 2.18
CA PHE A 62 6.06 4.47 2.40
C PHE A 62 4.84 5.34 2.70
N LEU A 63 5.00 6.38 3.52
CA LEU A 63 3.95 7.37 3.76
C LEU A 63 3.52 8.06 2.46
N LEU A 64 4.49 8.46 1.63
CA LEU A 64 4.24 9.16 0.36
C LEU A 64 3.49 8.27 -0.63
N VAL A 65 3.92 7.01 -0.82
CA VAL A 65 3.24 6.06 -1.73
C VAL A 65 1.84 5.71 -1.22
N TYR A 66 1.70 5.53 0.10
CA TYR A 66 0.41 5.29 0.73
C TYR A 66 -0.56 6.47 0.54
N LEU A 67 -0.11 7.69 0.85
CA LEU A 67 -0.91 8.90 0.67
C LEU A 67 -1.29 9.12 -0.80
N ASN A 68 -0.35 8.94 -1.73
CA ASN A 68 -0.62 9.12 -3.16
C ASN A 68 -1.65 8.09 -3.67
N SER A 69 -1.52 6.82 -3.31
CA SER A 69 -2.47 5.77 -3.73
C SER A 69 -3.86 5.86 -3.06
N THR A 70 -3.96 6.52 -1.91
CA THR A 70 -5.21 6.67 -1.15
C THR A 70 -5.97 7.95 -1.55
N PHE A 71 -5.25 9.06 -1.75
CA PHE A 71 -5.85 10.38 -2.03
C PHE A 71 -5.86 10.76 -3.51
N ASN A 72 -5.29 9.94 -4.40
CA ASN A 72 -5.46 10.09 -5.84
C ASN A 72 -6.48 9.06 -6.36
N PRO A 73 -7.80 9.28 -6.16
CA PRO A 73 -8.80 8.42 -6.77
C PRO A 73 -8.62 8.49 -8.29
N LYS A 74 -8.57 7.32 -8.95
CA LYS A 74 -8.74 7.30 -10.40
C LYS A 74 -10.08 7.98 -10.69
N GLN A 75 -10.05 9.06 -11.47
CA GLN A 75 -11.28 9.67 -11.96
C GLN A 75 -12.07 8.57 -12.66
N ILE A 76 -13.22 8.24 -12.09
CA ILE A 76 -14.21 7.42 -12.78
C ILE A 76 -14.74 8.34 -13.86
N THR A 77 -14.14 8.32 -15.06
CA THR A 77 -14.76 8.93 -16.23
C THR A 77 -16.07 8.17 -16.45
N ALA A 78 -17.16 8.83 -16.05
CA ALA A 78 -18.54 8.42 -16.29
C ALA A 78 -18.85 8.38 -17.78
#